data_AF-A0A1E7L8N7-F1
#
_entry.id   AF-A0A1E7L8N7-F1
#
_cell.length_a   1.000
_cell.length_b   1.000
_cell.length_c   1.000
_cell.angle_alpha   90.00
_cell.angle_beta   90.00
_cell.angle_gamma   90.00
#
_symmetry.space_group_name_H-M   'P 1'
#
loop_
_entity.id
_entity.type
_entity.pdbx_description
1 polymer ?
#
loop_
_entity_poly.entity_id
_entity_poly.type
_entity_poly.pdbx_seq_one_letter_code
_entity_poly.pdbx_strand_id
1 'polypeptide(L)'
;MPQITYDEARDLVRAQLEPGWTPGTFCLDDRKIVENDTMFVFAVGAREHLVDGDISYAVAGSVPVVYKETGELALLPSVDVGTDPTVTQRPNPDPTLR
;
A
#
# COMPACT_ATOMS: atom_id res chain seq x y z
N MET A 1 -7.65 -17.79 13.49
CA MET A 1 -7.31 -16.60 14.31
C MET A 1 -8.02 -15.40 13.69
N PRO A 2 -8.42 -14.37 14.45
CA PRO A 2 -8.96 -13.16 13.85
C PRO A 2 -7.87 -12.52 12.98
N GLN A 3 -8.20 -12.23 11.73
CA GLN A 3 -7.34 -11.49 10.81
C GLN A 3 -7.60 -10.00 10.98
N ILE A 4 -6.57 -9.18 10.74
CA ILE A 4 -6.74 -7.73 10.73
C ILE A 4 -7.58 -7.28 9.52
N THR A 5 -8.27 -6.17 9.69
CA THR A 5 -9.04 -5.52 8.63
C THR A 5 -8.14 -4.68 7.72
N TYR A 6 -8.66 -4.28 6.55
CA TYR A 6 -7.94 -3.36 5.66
C TYR A 6 -7.69 -2.00 6.32
N ASP A 7 -8.64 -1.49 7.10
CA ASP A 7 -8.50 -0.20 7.78
C ASP A 7 -7.40 -0.23 8.84
N GLU A 8 -7.34 -1.29 9.66
CA GLU A 8 -6.25 -1.50 10.60
C GLU A 8 -4.89 -1.62 9.90
N ALA A 9 -4.83 -2.35 8.77
CA ALA A 9 -3.63 -2.46 7.95
C ALA A 9 -3.19 -1.11 7.37
N ARG A 10 -4.14 -0.31 6.86
CA ARG A 10 -3.87 1.04 6.33
C ARG A 10 -3.29 1.95 7.41
N ASP A 11 -3.90 1.94 8.60
CA ASP A 11 -3.45 2.78 9.71
C ASP A 11 -2.04 2.39 10.17
N LEU A 12 -1.72 1.10 10.20
CA LEU A 12 -0.36 0.60 10.47
C LEU A 12 0.66 1.11 9.43
N VAL A 13 0.32 1.05 8.14
CA VAL A 13 1.19 1.54 7.06
C VAL A 13 1.48 3.03 7.22
N ARG A 14 0.44 3.84 7.47
CA ARG A 14 0.60 5.28 7.67
C ARG A 14 1.46 5.58 8.89
N ALA A 15 1.15 4.95 10.03
CA ALA A 15 1.87 5.18 11.28
C ALA A 15 3.37 4.87 11.16
N GLN A 16 3.76 3.88 10.36
CA GLN A 16 5.16 3.48 10.21
C GLN A 16 5.91 4.25 9.11
N LEU A 17 5.25 4.58 7.99
CA LEU A 17 5.93 5.15 6.83
C LEU A 17 5.82 6.67 6.72
N GLU A 18 4.71 7.27 7.17
CA GLU A 18 4.46 8.72 7.04
C GLU A 18 5.48 9.59 7.81
N PRO A 19 5.87 9.27 9.07
CA PRO A 19 6.78 10.13 9.84
C PRO A 19 8.18 10.31 9.25
N GLY A 20 8.66 9.34 8.47
CA GLY A 20 10.00 9.35 7.85
C GLY A 20 9.99 9.72 6.37
N TRP A 21 8.84 10.06 5.79
CA TRP A 21 8.70 10.29 4.37
C TRP A 21 9.34 11.61 3.93
N THR A 22 10.16 11.54 2.88
CA THR A 22 10.92 12.67 2.31
C THR A 22 10.85 12.82 0.79
N PRO A 23 10.52 11.81 -0.04
CA PRO A 23 10.51 11.97 -1.50
C PRO A 23 9.48 12.95 -2.08
N GLY A 24 8.50 13.43 -1.32
CA GLY A 24 7.41 14.30 -1.77
C GLY A 24 6.29 14.38 -0.74
N THR A 25 5.06 14.71 -1.14
CA THR A 25 3.89 14.64 -0.25
C THR A 25 3.51 13.19 -0.03
N PHE A 26 3.56 12.70 1.22
CA PHE A 26 3.17 11.32 1.53
C PHE A 26 1.75 11.03 1.05
N CYS A 27 1.58 9.95 0.29
CA CYS A 27 0.31 9.50 -0.23
C CYS A 27 0.22 7.98 -0.14
N LEU A 28 -0.92 7.51 0.36
CA LEU A 28 -1.35 6.13 0.26
C LEU A 28 -2.59 6.14 -0.64
N ASP A 29 -2.49 5.55 -1.83
CA ASP A 29 -3.61 5.40 -2.76
C ASP A 29 -4.41 4.15 -2.41
N ASP A 30 -5.48 4.34 -1.63
CA ASP A 30 -6.41 3.30 -1.21
C ASP A 30 -7.69 3.28 -2.03
N ARG A 31 -7.74 3.86 -3.23
CA ARG A 31 -8.94 3.79 -4.10
C ARG A 31 -9.27 2.35 -4.52
N LYS A 32 -8.26 1.48 -4.51
CA LYS A 32 -8.39 0.04 -4.72
C LYS A 32 -7.73 -0.71 -3.56
N ILE A 33 -8.32 -1.83 -3.20
CA ILE A 33 -7.71 -2.81 -2.30
C ILE A 33 -7.04 -3.85 -3.16
N VAL A 34 -5.72 -4.01 -2.96
CA VAL A 34 -4.89 -5.03 -3.60
C VAL A 34 -4.52 -6.05 -2.54
N GLU A 35 -4.85 -7.32 -2.75
CA GLU A 35 -4.72 -8.35 -1.73
C GLU A 35 -4.71 -9.78 -2.30
N ASN A 36 -4.22 -10.72 -1.50
CA ASN A 36 -4.49 -12.16 -1.64
C ASN A 36 -4.98 -12.70 -0.27
N ASP A 37 -5.03 -14.02 -0.09
CA ASP A 37 -5.51 -14.63 1.16
C ASP A 37 -4.62 -14.31 2.38
N THR A 38 -3.36 -13.92 2.17
CA THR A 38 -2.37 -13.77 3.25
C THR A 38 -2.01 -12.32 3.57
N MET A 39 -2.10 -11.40 2.60
CA MET A 39 -1.63 -10.03 2.77
C MET A 39 -2.47 -8.98 2.04
N PHE A 40 -2.45 -7.75 2.57
CA PHE A 40 -2.83 -6.54 1.87
C PHE A 40 -1.59 -5.87 1.27
N VAL A 41 -1.71 -5.31 0.08
CA VAL A 41 -0.65 -4.57 -0.63
C VAL A 41 -1.06 -3.11 -0.73
N PHE A 42 -0.14 -2.20 -0.44
CA PHE A 42 -0.40 -0.77 -0.40
C PHE A 42 0.39 0.00 -1.47
N ALA A 43 -0.32 0.86 -2.19
CA ALA A 43 0.29 1.84 -3.08
C ALA A 43 0.69 3.08 -2.27
N VAL A 44 1.93 3.10 -1.78
CA VAL A 44 2.51 4.24 -1.05
C VAL A 44 3.55 4.94 -1.91
N GLY A 45 3.46 6.26 -1.96
CA GLY A 45 4.30 7.07 -2.84
C GLY A 45 4.11 8.56 -2.59
N ALA A 46 4.75 9.37 -3.43
CA ALA A 46 4.51 10.80 -3.47
C ALA A 46 3.18 11.08 -4.18
N ARG A 47 2.33 11.96 -3.62
CA ARG A 47 1.06 12.36 -4.24
C ARG A 47 1.28 12.91 -5.65
N GLU A 48 2.32 13.69 -5.81
CA GLU A 48 2.74 14.30 -7.07
C GLU A 48 2.91 13.25 -8.16
N HIS A 49 3.43 12.07 -7.81
CA HIS A 49 3.53 10.95 -8.73
C HIS A 49 2.21 10.18 -8.86
N LEU A 50 1.65 9.71 -7.74
CA LEU A 50 0.52 8.77 -7.74
C LEU A 50 -0.79 9.37 -8.24
N VAL A 51 -0.99 10.67 -8.03
CA VAL A 51 -2.23 11.37 -8.37
C VAL A 51 -2.01 12.34 -9.52
N ASP A 52 -0.94 13.14 -9.45
CA ASP A 52 -0.73 14.22 -10.42
C ASP A 52 0.08 13.77 -11.65
N GLY A 53 0.69 12.57 -11.59
CA GLY A 53 1.42 11.95 -12.71
C GLY A 53 2.82 12.53 -12.95
N ASP A 54 3.38 13.29 -12.00
CA ASP A 54 4.74 13.79 -12.09
C ASP A 54 5.74 12.66 -11.85
N ILE A 55 6.37 12.20 -12.94
CA ILE A 55 7.35 11.12 -12.92
C ILE A 55 8.64 11.48 -12.17
N SER A 56 8.90 12.77 -11.92
CA SER A 56 10.07 13.24 -11.17
C SER A 56 10.04 12.76 -9.71
N TYR A 57 8.85 12.44 -9.22
CA TYR A 57 8.58 11.92 -7.89
C TYR A 57 8.42 10.39 -7.84
N ALA A 58 8.69 9.69 -8.95
CA ALA A 58 8.56 8.24 -9.00
C ALA A 58 9.56 7.57 -8.05
N VAL A 59 9.05 6.70 -7.17
CA VAL A 59 9.86 5.87 -6.28
C VAL A 59 9.84 4.44 -6.80
N ALA A 60 10.96 3.99 -7.36
CA ALA A 60 11.14 2.60 -7.79
C ALA A 60 11.64 1.75 -6.62
N GLY A 61 11.03 0.59 -6.40
CA GLY A 61 11.52 -0.36 -5.40
C GLY A 61 10.45 -1.30 -4.86
N SER A 62 10.39 -1.38 -3.54
CA SER A 62 9.47 -2.24 -2.80
C SER A 62 8.12 -1.59 -2.55
N VAL A 63 7.08 -2.42 -2.46
CA VAL A 63 5.75 -2.01 -1.98
C VAL A 63 5.54 -2.47 -0.53
N PRO A 64 4.90 -1.64 0.31
CA PRO A 64 4.46 -2.08 1.63
C PRO A 64 3.37 -3.13 1.52
N VAL A 65 3.51 -4.20 2.32
CA VAL A 65 2.50 -5.23 2.49
C VAL A 65 2.24 -5.43 3.97
N VAL A 66 1.00 -5.77 4.32
CA VAL A 66 0.64 -6.13 5.70
C VAL A 66 0.07 -7.53 5.71
N TYR A 67 0.68 -8.42 6.49
CA TYR A 67 0.20 -9.79 6.66
C TYR A 67 -1.06 -9.82 7.53
N LYS A 68 -2.13 -10.43 7.02
CA LYS A 68 -3.46 -10.40 7.64
C LYS A 68 -3.53 -11.12 8.98
N GLU A 69 -2.74 -12.17 9.16
CA GLU A 69 -2.75 -12.98 10.39
C GLU A 69 -1.98 -12.32 11.54
N THR A 70 -0.88 -11.63 11.24
CA THR A 70 0.03 -11.09 12.26
C THR A 70 -0.05 -9.58 12.41
N GLY A 71 -0.58 -8.88 11.42
CA GLY A 71 -0.50 -7.42 11.31
C GLY A 71 0.92 -6.90 11.08
N GLU A 72 1.85 -7.77 10.67
CA GLU A 72 3.23 -7.39 10.39
C GLU A 72 3.31 -6.62 9.07
N LEU A 73 3.98 -5.45 9.12
CA LEU A 73 4.34 -4.66 7.95
C LEU A 73 5.67 -5.17 7.38
N ALA A 74 5.69 -5.45 6.08
CA ALA A 74 6.90 -5.80 5.34
C ALA A 74 7.01 -4.97 4.05
N LEU A 75 8.21 -4.94 3.48
CA LEU A 75 8.48 -4.34 2.17
C LEU A 75 8.87 -5.46 1.20
N LEU A 76 8.06 -5.70 0.17
CA LEU A 76 8.34 -6.71 -0.86
C LEU A 76 8.70 -6.05 -2.18
N PRO A 77 9.58 -6.65 -3.00
CA PRO A 77 9.83 -6.15 -4.36
C PRO A 77 8.52 -6.02 -5.14
N SER A 78 8.30 -4.85 -5.76
CA SER A 78 7.10 -4.58 -6.56
C SER A 78 6.89 -5.60 -7.69
N VAL A 79 7.97 -6.13 -8.25
CA VAL A 79 7.95 -7.17 -9.29
C VAL A 79 7.42 -8.50 -8.77
N ASP A 80 7.75 -8.88 -7.52
CA ASP A 80 7.31 -10.14 -6.94
C ASP A 80 5.79 -10.09 -6.69
N VAL A 81 5.31 -8.96 -6.15
CA VAL A 81 3.88 -8.74 -5.92
C VAL A 81 3.12 -8.60 -7.24
N GLY A 82 3.67 -7.87 -8.21
CA GLY A 82 3.02 -7.64 -9.51
C GLY A 82 2.97 -8.88 -10.41
N THR A 83 3.78 -9.91 -10.14
CA THR A 83 3.78 -11.18 -10.88
C THR A 83 3.13 -12.33 -10.12
N ASP A 84 2.72 -12.13 -8.87
CA ASP A 84 1.97 -13.12 -8.09
C ASP A 84 0.53 -13.26 -8.63
N PRO A 85 0.14 -14.43 -9.19
CA PRO A 85 -1.18 -14.62 -9.77
C PRO A 85 -2.31 -14.70 -8.73
N THR A 86 -1.98 -14.82 -7.44
CA THR A 86 -2.97 -14.85 -6.35
C THR A 86 -3.39 -13.45 -5.91
N VAL A 87 -2.58 -12.43 -6.25
CA VAL A 87 -2.89 -11.04 -5.92
C VAL A 87 -3.99 -10.53 -6.83
N THR A 88 -5.06 -10.06 -6.21
CA THR A 88 -6.22 -9.50 -6.91
C THR A 88 -6.42 -8.05 -6.51
N GLN A 89 -7.19 -7.31 -7.31
CA GLN A 89 -7.59 -5.94 -7.02
C GLN A 89 -9.11 -5.81 -7.04
N ARG A 90 -9.64 -5.02 -6.12
CA ARG A 90 -11.05 -4.62 -6.09
C ARG A 90 -11.21 -3.15 -5.67
N PRO A 91 -12.32 -2.48 -6.02
CA PRO A 91 -12.59 -1.14 -5.49
C PRO A 91 -12.61 -1.14 -3.96
N ASN A 92 -12.04 -0.10 -3.35
CA ASN A 92 -12.23 0.15 -1.93
C ASN A 92 -13.63 0.76 -1.71
N PRO A 93 -14.50 0.17 -0.87
CA PRO A 93 -15.81 0.75 -0.58
C PRO A 93 -15.72 2.07 0.21
N ASP A 94 -14.63 2.33 0.93
CA ASP A 94 -14.43 3.55 1.72
C ASP A 94 -12.98 4.08 1.57
N PRO A 95 -12.65 4.69 0.42
CA PRO A 95 -11.32 5.23 0.18
C PRO A 95 -11.09 6.53 0.96
N THR A 96 -9.90 6.67 1.53
CA THR A 96 -9.46 7.92 2.18
C THR A 96 -8.87 8.90 1.20
N LEU A 97 -8.28 8.42 0.10
CA LEU A 97 -7.82 9.26 -1.00
C LEU A 97 -9.02 9.67 -1.88
N ARG A 98 -9.26 10.98 -1.96
CA ARG A 98 -10.27 11.61 -2.83
C ARG A 98 -9.68 12.12 -4.14
#